data_AF-A0A2R4JFE1-F1
#
_entry.id   AF-A0A2R4JFE1-F1
#
_cell.length_a   1.000
_cell.length_b   1.000
_cell.length_c   1.000
_cell.angle_alpha   90.00
_cell.angle_beta   90.00
_cell.angle_gamma   90.00
#
_symmetry.space_group_name_H-M   'P 1'
#
loop_
_entity.id
_entity.type
_entity.pdbx_description
1 polymer ?
#
loop_
_entity_poly.entity_id
_entity_poly.type
_entity_poly.pdbx_seq_one_letter_code
_entity_poly.pdbx_strand_id
1 'polypeptide(L)'
;MSGNGGSGNNAAGADRRPNELLTSWFVRSGWSKGELARQVNRRARQLGANHISTDTSRVRRWLDGENPREPIPRILSELFSERFGCVVSVEDLGLRAARQVPSATGVDLPWTAPQTVAQLSEFSRSDLMLARRGFLGTSLALCAGPSLIEPMQRWLVPSPSAPVEEPESVPTSRARGRLSRPELDLLESTTVMFRQWDAQCGGGLRRKAVVGQLHEVTDLLQEPQPESTSRRLFKVAAELAELAGWMSYDVGLQPTAQKYFVLALHAAKEAGDRPLGSYVLSSMSRQMIHLGRPEDALELIHLAQYGSRDCAGPRTQSMLYAMEARAYANMGQPGRCKRAVRMAEDTFAETDEWDEPDPDWIRFFSEAELYGENSHSFRDLAYVAGRSPAYASLAEPLMRRAVELFAGDGDHQRSYVLNLIGMATVHLLQREPEQSTVLATQAMKEAKKVRSERVNTRIRKTVDSAVRDFGELSEVVDLTERLTVELPETAEAV
;
A
#
# COMPACT_ATOMS: atom_id res chain seq x y z
N MET A 1 65.67 -4.87 43.04
CA MET A 1 65.91 -3.90 41.96
C MET A 1 65.82 -4.67 40.66
N SER A 2 64.89 -4.49 39.73
CA SER A 2 63.78 -3.55 39.51
C SER A 2 62.87 -4.31 38.51
N GLY A 3 61.57 -4.46 38.74
CA GLY A 3 60.58 -3.45 38.40
C GLY A 3 60.21 -3.54 36.91
N ASN A 4 59.11 -4.22 36.57
CA ASN A 4 58.25 -3.77 35.48
C ASN A 4 56.82 -4.27 35.71
N GLY A 5 55.92 -3.31 35.94
CA GLY A 5 54.50 -3.53 36.11
C GLY A 5 53.71 -3.33 34.82
N GLY A 6 52.39 -3.43 34.98
CA GLY A 6 51.37 -3.11 33.99
C GLY A 6 50.94 -4.30 33.14
N SER A 7 49.68 -4.59 32.93
CA SER A 7 48.43 -4.04 33.47
C SER A 7 47.37 -5.07 33.09
N GLY A 8 46.53 -5.44 34.07
CA GLY A 8 45.38 -6.27 33.80
C GLY A 8 44.45 -5.57 32.82
N ASN A 9 44.12 -6.25 31.71
CA ASN A 9 42.99 -5.86 30.88
C ASN A 9 41.82 -6.79 31.20
N ASN A 10 41.29 -6.61 32.42
CA ASN A 10 39.95 -7.06 32.77
C ASN A 10 38.99 -6.05 32.11
N ALA A 11 38.75 -6.23 30.81
CA ALA A 11 37.74 -5.44 30.10
C ALA A 11 36.37 -5.89 30.61
N ALA A 12 35.82 -5.06 31.48
CA ALA A 12 34.50 -5.13 32.07
C ALA A 12 33.44 -5.65 31.10
N GLY A 13 32.64 -6.60 31.57
CA GLY A 13 31.41 -6.99 30.90
C GLY A 13 30.54 -5.75 30.72
N ALA A 14 30.36 -5.34 29.47
CA ALA A 14 29.27 -4.44 29.11
C ALA A 14 27.99 -5.11 29.62
N ASP A 15 27.26 -4.42 30.50
CA ASP A 15 25.94 -4.85 30.98
C ASP A 15 25.06 -5.18 29.78
N ARG A 16 24.98 -6.47 29.44
CA ARG A 16 24.12 -6.95 28.38
C ARG A 16 22.70 -6.89 28.93
N ARG A 17 21.96 -5.87 28.50
CA ARG A 17 20.53 -5.81 28.78
C ARG A 17 19.86 -7.02 28.12
N PRO A 18 19.03 -7.78 28.86
CA PRO A 18 18.23 -8.85 28.28
C PRO A 18 17.43 -8.36 27.06
N ASN A 19 17.29 -9.20 26.05
CA ASN A 19 16.44 -8.90 24.90
C ASN A 19 14.98 -9.17 25.27
N GLU A 20 14.32 -8.16 25.83
CA GLU A 20 12.93 -8.23 26.29
C GLU A 20 11.95 -8.56 25.15
N LEU A 21 12.22 -8.07 23.94
CA LEU A 21 11.42 -8.34 22.74
C LEU A 21 11.47 -9.81 22.33
N LEU A 22 12.68 -10.36 22.12
CA LEU A 22 12.84 -11.79 21.83
C LEU A 22 12.28 -12.65 22.96
N THR A 23 12.43 -12.21 24.21
CA THR A 23 11.91 -12.93 25.37
C THR A 23 10.38 -12.99 25.36
N SER A 24 9.71 -11.89 25.05
CA SER A 24 8.24 -11.84 24.92
C SER A 24 7.74 -12.81 23.85
N TRP A 25 8.32 -12.76 22.64
CA TRP A 25 7.96 -13.65 21.54
C TRP A 25 8.26 -15.12 21.86
N PHE A 26 9.39 -15.40 22.50
CA PHE A 26 9.77 -16.73 22.94
C PHE A 26 8.76 -17.31 23.94
N VAL A 27 8.36 -16.54 24.96
CA VAL A 27 7.37 -16.98 25.96
C VAL A 27 6.02 -17.26 25.30
N ARG A 28 5.54 -16.36 24.44
CA ARG A 28 4.27 -16.52 23.70
C ARG A 28 4.26 -17.72 22.78
N SER A 29 5.42 -18.14 22.27
CA SER A 29 5.50 -19.25 21.30
C SER A 29 5.22 -20.61 21.93
N GLY A 30 5.39 -20.73 23.26
CA GLY A 30 5.31 -21.99 23.99
C GLY A 30 6.50 -22.94 23.75
N TRP A 31 7.52 -22.54 22.99
CA TRP A 31 8.68 -23.39 22.73
C TRP A 31 9.62 -23.50 23.93
N SER A 32 10.18 -24.69 24.14
CA SER A 32 11.36 -24.82 25.00
C SER A 32 12.62 -24.29 24.28
N LYS A 33 13.65 -23.88 25.03
CA LYS A 33 14.92 -23.44 24.44
C LYS A 33 15.54 -24.51 23.53
N GLY A 34 15.38 -25.79 23.89
CA GLY A 34 15.87 -26.92 23.09
C GLY A 34 15.03 -27.19 21.84
N GLU A 35 13.75 -26.83 21.86
CA GLU A 35 12.89 -26.90 20.68
C GLU A 35 13.21 -25.79 19.68
N LEU A 36 13.37 -24.55 20.15
CA LEU A 36 13.81 -23.44 19.30
C LEU A 36 15.17 -23.73 18.67
N ALA A 37 16.14 -24.24 19.45
CA ALA A 37 17.44 -24.66 18.93
C ALA A 37 17.32 -25.74 17.82
N ARG A 38 16.45 -26.74 18.01
CA ARG A 38 16.20 -27.78 16.99
C ARG A 38 15.55 -27.22 15.73
N GLN A 39 14.61 -26.28 15.86
CA GLN A 39 13.97 -25.63 14.71
C GLN A 39 14.95 -24.75 13.94
N VAL A 40 15.77 -23.97 14.64
CA VAL A 40 16.84 -23.16 14.02
C VAL A 40 17.80 -24.06 13.24
N ASN A 41 18.25 -25.17 13.81
CA ASN A 41 19.15 -26.11 13.13
C ASN A 41 18.49 -26.79 11.92
N ARG A 42 17.18 -27.07 11.99
CA ARG A 42 16.43 -27.65 10.88
C ARG A 42 16.33 -26.65 9.72
N ARG A 43 15.96 -25.40 10.01
CA ARG A 43 15.86 -24.34 9.00
C ARG A 43 17.23 -23.97 8.42
N ALA A 44 18.28 -23.93 9.24
CA ALA A 44 19.65 -23.72 8.78
C ALA A 44 20.08 -24.78 7.75
N ARG A 45 19.76 -26.06 8.00
CA ARG A 45 20.02 -27.14 7.04
C ARG A 45 19.23 -27.00 5.74
N GLN A 46 17.97 -26.57 5.81
CA GLN A 46 17.15 -26.31 4.62
C GLN A 46 17.71 -25.16 3.77
N LEU A 47 18.34 -24.16 4.39
CA LEU A 47 18.99 -23.03 3.74
C LEU A 47 20.43 -23.35 3.26
N GLY A 48 20.89 -24.60 3.35
CA GLY A 48 22.25 -25.01 2.97
C GLY A 48 23.34 -24.57 3.96
N ALA A 49 22.98 -23.95 5.08
CA ALA A 49 23.90 -23.48 6.12
C ALA A 49 24.24 -24.59 7.13
N ASN A 50 24.80 -25.69 6.63
CA ASN A 50 25.08 -26.91 7.41
C ASN A 50 26.14 -26.73 8.52
N HIS A 51 26.89 -25.63 8.49
CA HIS A 51 27.89 -25.25 9.50
C HIS A 51 27.26 -24.70 10.79
N ILE A 52 25.94 -24.44 10.81
CA ILE A 52 25.24 -23.87 11.95
C ILE A 52 24.78 -25.00 12.88
N SER A 53 25.28 -24.96 14.11
CA SER A 53 24.82 -25.81 15.21
C SER A 53 24.45 -24.92 16.41
N THR A 54 23.16 -24.88 16.70
CA THR A 54 22.53 -24.15 17.80
C THR A 54 22.12 -25.11 18.90
N ASP A 55 22.39 -24.75 20.14
CA ASP A 55 21.99 -25.48 21.34
C ASP A 55 21.18 -24.57 22.29
N THR A 56 20.75 -25.13 23.41
CA THR A 56 20.01 -24.40 24.46
C THR A 56 20.81 -23.23 25.04
N SER A 57 22.13 -23.35 25.09
CA SER A 57 23.05 -22.31 25.59
C SER A 57 23.09 -21.11 24.66
N ARG A 58 23.11 -21.29 23.34
CA ARG A 58 23.04 -20.20 22.36
C ARG A 58 21.70 -19.47 22.43
N VAL A 59 20.59 -20.21 22.50
CA VAL A 59 19.26 -19.60 22.65
C VAL A 59 19.19 -18.75 23.92
N ARG A 60 19.74 -19.25 25.05
CA ARG A 60 19.85 -18.46 26.28
C ARG A 60 20.64 -17.17 26.07
N ARG A 61 21.81 -17.23 25.42
CA ARG A 61 22.63 -16.04 25.14
C ARG A 61 21.88 -15.00 24.31
N TRP A 62 21.05 -15.41 23.36
CA TRP A 62 20.22 -14.48 22.56
C TRP A 62 19.15 -13.79 23.39
N LEU A 63 18.49 -14.54 24.28
CA LEU A 63 17.55 -13.98 25.26
C LEU A 63 18.24 -13.03 26.24
N ASP A 64 19.48 -13.32 26.63
CA ASP A 64 20.32 -12.48 27.49
C ASP A 64 20.92 -11.26 26.74
N GLY A 65 20.48 -10.98 25.50
CA GLY A 65 20.86 -9.77 24.76
C GLY A 65 21.97 -9.93 23.73
N GLU A 66 22.47 -11.15 23.49
CA GLU A 66 23.47 -11.38 22.45
C GLU A 66 22.86 -11.42 21.05
N ASN A 67 23.32 -10.56 20.15
CA ASN A 67 22.86 -10.57 18.77
C ASN A 67 23.53 -11.72 17.99
N PRO A 68 22.77 -12.69 17.44
CA PRO A 68 23.36 -13.76 16.66
C PRO A 68 23.86 -13.26 15.29
N ARG A 69 24.83 -13.97 14.72
CA ARG A 69 25.32 -13.71 13.36
C ARG A 69 24.39 -14.32 12.31
N GLU A 70 24.40 -13.74 11.10
CA GLU A 70 23.68 -14.30 9.95
C GLU A 70 24.03 -15.77 9.72
N PRO A 71 23.07 -16.60 9.26
CA PRO A 71 21.68 -16.31 8.91
C PRO A 71 20.68 -16.39 10.09
N ILE A 72 21.15 -16.47 11.34
CA ILE A 72 20.29 -16.81 12.49
C ILE A 72 19.20 -15.76 12.79
N PRO A 73 19.45 -14.43 12.74
CA PRO A 73 18.38 -13.44 12.94
C PRO A 73 17.21 -13.64 11.98
N ARG A 74 17.51 -13.90 10.70
CA ARG A 74 16.52 -14.20 9.68
C ARG A 74 15.76 -15.50 9.98
N ILE A 75 16.46 -16.57 10.36
CA ILE A 75 15.83 -17.84 10.72
C ILE A 75 14.87 -17.66 11.89
N LEU A 76 15.23 -16.87 12.90
CA LEU A 76 14.36 -16.58 14.04
C LEU A 76 13.10 -15.81 13.60
N SER A 77 13.27 -14.76 12.79
CA SER A 77 12.15 -13.99 12.22
C SER A 77 11.19 -14.89 11.44
N GLU A 78 11.70 -15.79 10.58
CA GLU A 78 10.87 -16.73 9.83
C GLU A 78 10.13 -17.73 10.75
N LEU A 79 10.83 -18.32 11.71
CA LEU A 79 10.23 -19.29 12.63
C LEU A 79 9.11 -18.67 13.47
N PHE A 80 9.34 -17.47 14.03
CA PHE A 80 8.32 -16.77 14.80
C PHE A 80 7.16 -16.29 13.91
N SER A 81 7.44 -15.83 12.68
CA SER A 81 6.38 -15.45 11.74
C SER A 81 5.49 -16.64 11.39
N GLU A 82 6.08 -17.80 11.10
CA GLU A 82 5.36 -19.05 10.84
C GLU A 82 4.55 -19.51 12.07
N ARG A 83 5.10 -19.34 13.27
CA ARG A 83 4.46 -19.76 14.51
C ARG A 83 3.21 -18.94 14.84
N PHE A 84 3.22 -17.65 14.54
CA PHE A 84 2.14 -16.72 14.91
C PHE A 84 1.23 -16.33 13.74
N GLY A 85 1.56 -16.75 12.51
CA GLY A 85 0.75 -16.43 11.33
C GLY A 85 0.77 -14.95 10.95
N CYS A 86 1.68 -14.16 11.50
CA CYS A 86 1.89 -12.75 11.20
C CYS A 86 3.38 -12.48 10.96
N VAL A 87 3.72 -11.40 10.27
CA VAL A 87 5.12 -11.05 10.02
C VAL A 87 5.75 -10.55 11.33
N VAL A 88 6.77 -11.25 11.80
CA VAL A 88 7.62 -10.86 12.94
C VAL A 88 9.00 -10.54 12.40
N SER A 89 9.35 -9.25 12.29
CA SER A 89 10.62 -8.81 11.72
C SER A 89 11.81 -9.13 12.62
N VAL A 90 13.04 -8.98 12.11
CA VAL A 90 14.27 -9.12 12.91
C VAL A 90 14.32 -8.06 14.02
N GLU A 91 13.85 -6.86 13.70
CA GLU A 91 13.74 -5.73 14.61
C GLU A 91 12.65 -5.95 15.67
N ASP A 92 11.51 -6.58 15.31
CA ASP A 92 10.45 -6.94 16.27
C ASP A 92 10.92 -7.96 17.32
N LEU A 93 11.96 -8.75 16.99
CA LEU A 93 12.65 -9.64 17.91
C LEU A 93 13.76 -8.92 18.70
N GLY A 94 13.94 -7.61 18.55
CA GLY A 94 15.02 -6.87 19.18
C GLY A 94 16.43 -7.27 18.70
N LEU A 95 16.53 -7.93 17.55
CA LEU A 95 17.79 -8.34 16.94
C LEU A 95 18.24 -7.29 15.91
N ARG A 96 19.55 -7.20 15.66
CA ARG A 96 20.08 -6.33 14.60
C ARG A 96 20.30 -7.17 13.35
N ALA A 97 19.60 -6.83 12.27
CA ALA A 97 19.92 -7.32 10.93
C ALA A 97 21.34 -6.88 10.55
N ALA A 98 22.08 -7.72 9.80
CA ALA A 98 23.34 -7.27 9.21
C ALA A 98 23.08 -6.02 8.36
N ARG A 99 23.91 -5.00 8.53
CA ARG A 99 23.87 -3.75 7.75
C ARG A 99 24.00 -4.12 6.28
N GLN A 100 22.89 -4.21 5.56
CA GLN A 100 22.92 -4.45 4.13
C GLN A 100 23.52 -3.20 3.51
N VAL A 101 24.63 -3.36 2.80
CA VAL A 101 25.06 -2.37 1.82
C VAL A 101 23.86 -2.21 0.88
N PRO A 102 23.38 -0.98 0.60
CA PRO A 102 22.25 -0.81 -0.31
C PRO A 102 22.63 -1.44 -1.64
N SER A 103 22.04 -2.60 -1.94
CA SER A 103 21.97 -3.06 -3.32
C SER A 103 21.16 -2.01 -4.07
N ALA A 104 21.51 -1.73 -5.32
CA ALA A 104 20.89 -0.72 -6.17
C ALA A 104 19.41 -1.06 -6.49
N THR A 105 18.53 -0.94 -5.49
CA THR A 105 17.07 -1.14 -5.57
C THR A 105 16.36 -0.01 -4.84
N GLY A 106 16.81 1.23 -5.05
CA GLY A 106 16.05 2.41 -4.66
C GLY A 106 14.83 2.60 -5.57
N VAL A 107 13.92 3.51 -5.18
CA VAL A 107 12.85 4.01 -6.06
C VAL A 107 13.42 4.74 -7.29
N ASP A 108 14.72 5.03 -7.30
CA ASP A 108 15.45 5.62 -8.42
C ASP A 108 15.76 4.62 -9.54
N LEU A 109 14.70 4.04 -10.10
CA LEU A 109 14.79 3.26 -11.32
C LEU A 109 15.19 4.18 -12.49
N PRO A 110 16.02 3.71 -13.42
CA PRO A 110 16.34 4.51 -14.57
C PRO A 110 15.11 4.64 -15.50
N TRP A 111 14.76 5.89 -15.83
CA TRP A 111 13.54 6.29 -16.52
C TRP A 111 13.65 6.09 -18.03
N THR A 112 13.78 4.84 -18.45
CA THR A 112 13.79 4.45 -19.87
C THR A 112 12.83 3.29 -20.13
N ALA A 113 12.31 3.22 -21.37
CA ALA A 113 11.38 2.16 -21.76
C ALA A 113 11.94 0.74 -21.53
N PRO A 114 13.16 0.37 -21.99
CA PRO A 114 13.67 -0.99 -21.82
C PRO A 114 13.86 -1.39 -20.35
N GLN A 115 14.27 -0.45 -19.50
CA GLN A 115 14.48 -0.72 -18.07
C GLN A 115 13.15 -0.82 -17.32
N THR A 116 12.16 0.00 -17.69
CA THR A 116 10.79 -0.09 -17.17
C THR A 116 10.21 -1.47 -17.47
N VAL A 117 10.34 -1.96 -18.71
CA VAL A 117 9.89 -3.30 -19.13
C VAL A 117 10.62 -4.40 -18.35
N ALA A 118 11.95 -4.31 -18.22
CA ALA A 118 12.74 -5.29 -17.48
C ALA A 118 12.31 -5.40 -16.01
N GLN A 119 12.09 -4.25 -15.35
CA GLN A 119 11.67 -4.19 -13.95
C GLN A 119 10.22 -4.67 -13.74
N LEU A 120 9.30 -4.32 -14.65
CA LEU A 120 7.94 -4.85 -14.65
C LEU A 120 7.94 -6.38 -14.78
N SER A 121 8.76 -6.93 -15.69
CA SER A 121 8.83 -8.38 -15.95
C SER A 121 9.42 -9.12 -14.75
N GLU A 122 10.52 -8.61 -14.20
CA GLU A 122 11.19 -9.19 -13.03
C GLU A 122 10.26 -9.20 -11.80
N PHE A 123 9.60 -8.07 -11.53
CA PHE A 123 8.76 -7.92 -10.34
C PHE A 123 7.46 -8.71 -10.43
N SER A 124 6.74 -8.63 -11.55
CA SER A 124 5.49 -9.39 -11.78
C SER A 124 5.74 -10.91 -11.77
N ARG A 125 6.81 -11.38 -12.42
CA ARG A 125 7.21 -12.80 -12.40
C ARG A 125 7.50 -13.26 -10.98
N SER A 126 8.27 -12.47 -10.24
CA SER A 126 8.57 -12.77 -8.84
C SER A 126 7.28 -12.87 -8.03
N ASP A 127 6.42 -11.86 -8.04
CA ASP A 127 5.15 -11.86 -7.28
C ASP A 127 4.24 -13.07 -7.60
N LEU A 128 4.19 -13.51 -8.87
CA LEU A 128 3.44 -14.72 -9.26
C LEU A 128 4.04 -16.01 -8.72
N MET A 129 5.37 -16.17 -8.78
CA MET A 129 6.07 -17.36 -8.30
C MET A 129 6.00 -17.47 -6.76
N LEU A 130 5.85 -16.33 -6.08
CA LEU A 130 5.83 -16.22 -4.62
C LEU A 130 4.56 -16.71 -3.96
N ALA A 131 3.47 -16.84 -4.70
CA ALA A 131 2.25 -17.46 -4.23
C ALA A 131 2.40 -18.96 -3.86
N ARG A 132 3.55 -19.59 -4.14
CA ARG A 132 3.83 -21.00 -3.80
C ARG A 132 4.97 -21.21 -2.79
N ARG A 133 5.96 -20.31 -2.69
CA ARG A 133 7.09 -20.41 -1.74
C ARG A 133 7.62 -19.01 -1.44
N GLY A 134 7.52 -18.57 -0.19
CA GLY A 134 7.91 -17.24 0.28
C GLY A 134 9.29 -16.77 -0.21
N PHE A 135 9.40 -15.49 -0.48
CA PHE A 135 10.51 -14.89 -1.20
C PHE A 135 11.85 -15.00 -0.49
N LEU A 136 12.87 -15.35 -1.27
CA LEU A 136 14.28 -15.37 -0.88
C LEU A 136 15.11 -14.26 -1.56
N GLY A 137 14.51 -13.22 -2.17
CA GLY A 137 15.26 -12.32 -3.07
C GLY A 137 15.05 -10.81 -2.91
N THR A 138 15.50 -10.19 -1.83
CA THR A 138 15.41 -8.74 -1.46
C THR A 138 14.22 -8.40 -0.54
N SER A 139 14.55 -7.84 0.62
CA SER A 139 13.56 -7.23 1.50
C SER A 139 13.06 -5.97 0.79
N LEU A 140 11.82 -5.97 0.30
CA LEU A 140 11.19 -4.76 -0.20
C LEU A 140 11.00 -3.81 1.00
N ALA A 141 11.72 -2.69 0.99
CA ALA A 141 11.57 -1.64 1.99
C ALA A 141 10.69 -0.51 1.44
N LEU A 142 9.80 0.00 2.29
CA LEU A 142 9.07 1.23 2.03
C LEU A 142 10.03 2.41 2.01
N CYS A 143 10.00 3.19 0.93
CA CYS A 143 10.72 4.45 0.80
C CYS A 143 9.86 5.62 1.29
N ALA A 144 10.55 6.66 1.74
CA ALA A 144 10.00 7.78 2.48
C ALA A 144 10.86 9.03 2.32
N GLY A 145 10.22 10.20 2.30
CA GLY A 145 10.87 11.50 2.26
C GLY A 145 11.64 11.66 0.95
N PRO A 146 12.85 12.24 0.97
CA PRO A 146 13.64 12.45 -0.25
C PRO A 146 13.87 11.17 -1.07
N SER A 147 14.02 10.01 -0.41
CA SER A 147 14.21 8.72 -1.09
C SER A 147 13.02 8.25 -1.93
N LEU A 148 11.82 8.77 -1.65
CA LEU A 148 10.62 8.57 -2.42
C LEU A 148 10.39 9.72 -3.39
N ILE A 149 10.51 10.96 -2.94
CA ILE A 149 10.07 12.14 -3.70
C ILE A 149 11.04 12.50 -4.84
N GLU A 150 12.35 12.54 -4.58
CA GLU A 150 13.34 12.98 -5.58
C GLU A 150 13.29 12.14 -6.86
N PRO A 151 13.19 10.79 -6.82
CA PRO A 151 13.02 10.01 -8.03
C PRO A 151 11.74 10.35 -8.79
N MET A 152 10.61 10.56 -8.09
CA MET A 152 9.31 10.83 -8.72
C MET A 152 9.30 12.15 -9.49
N GLN A 153 10.08 13.15 -9.07
CA GLN A 153 10.21 14.43 -9.79
C GLN A 153 10.68 14.24 -11.25
N ARG A 154 11.44 13.17 -11.54
CA ARG A 154 11.89 12.85 -12.91
C ARG A 154 10.75 12.47 -13.84
N TRP A 155 9.56 12.17 -13.32
CA TRP A 155 8.35 12.01 -14.13
C TRP A 155 8.03 13.27 -14.96
N LEU A 156 8.31 14.46 -14.42
CA LEU A 156 8.07 15.75 -15.11
C LEU A 156 9.00 15.98 -16.30
N VAL A 157 10.17 15.35 -16.31
CA VAL A 157 11.19 15.56 -17.34
C VAL A 157 10.72 14.88 -18.63
N PRO A 158 10.59 15.60 -19.76
CA PRO A 158 10.25 14.98 -21.04
C PRO A 158 11.23 13.86 -21.39
N SER A 159 10.72 12.69 -21.80
CA SER A 159 11.58 11.66 -22.36
C SER A 159 12.14 12.16 -23.70
N PRO A 160 13.45 12.02 -23.96
CA PRO A 160 14.00 12.36 -25.27
C PRO A 160 13.31 11.49 -26.31
N SER A 161 12.71 12.12 -27.33
CA SER A 161 12.16 11.40 -28.47
C SER A 161 13.31 10.63 -29.12
N ALA A 162 13.19 9.30 -29.21
CA ALA A 162 14.10 8.53 -30.05
C ALA A 162 14.00 9.09 -31.48
N PRO A 163 15.12 9.26 -32.20
CA PRO A 163 15.06 9.62 -33.61
C PRO A 163 14.16 8.64 -34.35
N VAL A 164 13.21 9.16 -35.12
CA VAL A 164 12.40 8.36 -36.03
C VAL A 164 13.33 7.88 -37.14
N GLU A 165 13.94 6.72 -36.98
CA GLU A 165 14.49 6.00 -38.14
C GLU A 165 13.30 5.54 -38.96
N GLU A 166 13.12 6.14 -40.14
CA GLU A 166 12.13 5.68 -41.11
C GLU A 166 12.38 4.19 -41.39
N PRO A 167 11.42 3.30 -41.10
CA PRO A 167 11.64 1.89 -41.35
C PRO A 167 11.73 1.68 -42.86
N GLU A 168 12.90 1.22 -43.33
CA GLU A 168 13.04 0.71 -44.69
C GLU A 168 11.92 -0.29 -44.96
N SER A 169 11.12 -0.01 -45.98
CA SER A 169 9.97 -0.81 -46.37
C SER A 169 10.42 -2.17 -46.92
N VAL A 170 10.61 -3.14 -46.03
CA VAL A 170 10.78 -4.55 -46.42
C VAL A 170 9.42 -5.23 -46.36
N PRO A 171 8.87 -5.73 -47.48
CA PRO A 171 7.60 -6.43 -47.47
C PRO A 171 7.79 -7.91 -47.06
N THR A 172 6.72 -8.46 -46.47
CA THR A 172 6.37 -9.90 -46.32
C THR A 172 6.90 -10.70 -45.12
N SER A 173 6.09 -10.71 -44.07
CA SER A 173 5.31 -11.86 -43.55
C SER A 173 4.68 -11.36 -42.24
N ARG A 174 3.62 -11.99 -41.70
CA ARG A 174 3.20 -11.70 -40.32
C ARG A 174 4.40 -12.00 -39.41
N ALA A 175 5.20 -10.97 -39.11
CA ALA A 175 6.31 -11.07 -38.18
C ALA A 175 5.70 -11.58 -36.87
N ARG A 176 6.06 -12.81 -36.49
CA ARG A 176 5.62 -13.41 -35.23
C ARG A 176 5.94 -12.40 -34.12
N GLY A 177 4.91 -11.84 -33.49
CA GLY A 177 5.02 -10.88 -32.39
C GLY A 177 4.41 -9.49 -32.60
N ARG A 178 3.97 -9.11 -33.81
CA ARG A 178 3.25 -7.82 -33.98
C ARG A 178 1.80 -7.94 -33.53
N LEU A 179 1.42 -7.17 -32.51
CA LEU A 179 0.03 -7.13 -32.05
C LEU A 179 -0.90 -6.51 -33.09
N SER A 180 -2.03 -7.17 -33.33
CA SER A 180 -3.13 -6.58 -34.09
C SER A 180 -3.93 -5.60 -33.23
N ARG A 181 -4.63 -4.67 -33.89
CA ARG A 181 -5.52 -3.71 -33.21
C ARG A 181 -6.59 -4.40 -32.34
N PRO A 182 -7.29 -5.46 -32.80
CA PRO A 182 -8.26 -6.17 -31.95
C PRO A 182 -7.65 -6.83 -30.71
N GLU A 183 -6.43 -7.36 -30.80
CA GLU A 183 -5.73 -7.94 -29.63
C GLU A 183 -5.41 -6.87 -28.60
N LEU A 184 -4.99 -5.68 -29.04
CA LEU A 184 -4.73 -4.55 -28.14
C LEU A 184 -6.01 -3.99 -27.52
N ASP A 185 -7.08 -3.86 -28.30
CA ASP A 185 -8.40 -3.44 -27.80
C ASP A 185 -8.92 -4.44 -26.74
N LEU A 186 -8.64 -5.74 -26.92
CA LEU A 186 -8.96 -6.78 -25.93
C LEU A 186 -8.18 -6.59 -24.61
N LEU A 187 -6.88 -6.29 -24.67
CA LEU A 187 -6.07 -6.02 -23.47
C LEU A 187 -6.58 -4.80 -22.68
N GLU A 188 -6.94 -3.73 -23.39
CA GLU A 188 -7.55 -2.53 -22.80
C GLU A 188 -8.89 -2.86 -22.13
N SER A 189 -9.79 -3.59 -22.81
CA SER A 189 -11.08 -4.01 -22.24
C SER A 189 -10.94 -4.96 -21.04
N THR A 190 -9.92 -5.81 -21.05
CA THR A 190 -9.61 -6.72 -19.94
C THR A 190 -9.17 -5.94 -18.69
N THR A 191 -8.46 -4.83 -18.88
CA THR A 191 -8.04 -3.95 -17.80
C THR A 191 -9.24 -3.27 -17.13
N VAL A 192 -10.21 -2.81 -17.93
CA VAL A 192 -11.50 -2.28 -17.43
C VAL A 192 -12.24 -3.34 -16.60
N MET A 193 -12.33 -4.57 -17.12
CA MET A 193 -12.97 -5.68 -16.41
C MET A 193 -12.30 -5.97 -15.06
N PHE A 194 -10.96 -5.94 -14.99
CA PHE A 194 -10.25 -6.13 -13.72
C PHE A 194 -10.56 -5.05 -12.69
N ARG A 195 -10.67 -3.78 -13.10
CA ARG A 195 -11.09 -2.69 -12.20
C ARG A 195 -12.51 -2.88 -11.67
N GLN A 196 -13.45 -3.24 -12.53
CA GLN A 196 -14.83 -3.51 -12.11
C GLN A 196 -14.89 -4.65 -11.09
N TRP A 197 -14.10 -5.71 -11.29
CA TRP A 197 -14.01 -6.79 -10.32
C TRP A 197 -13.37 -6.39 -8.98
N ASP A 198 -12.37 -5.52 -8.98
CA ASP A 198 -11.80 -4.98 -7.74
C ASP A 198 -12.83 -4.14 -6.97
N ALA A 199 -13.58 -3.28 -7.65
CA ALA A 199 -14.63 -2.47 -7.02
C ALA A 199 -15.67 -3.33 -6.28
N GLN A 200 -16.11 -4.43 -6.92
CA GLN A 200 -17.16 -5.32 -6.42
C GLN A 200 -16.73 -6.20 -5.23
N CYS A 201 -15.52 -6.76 -5.27
CA CYS A 201 -15.11 -7.81 -4.32
C CYS A 201 -13.96 -7.39 -3.37
N GLY A 202 -13.30 -6.27 -3.64
CA GLY A 202 -12.06 -5.85 -2.98
C GLY A 202 -10.80 -6.57 -3.50
N GLY A 203 -9.63 -6.04 -3.12
CA GLY A 203 -8.35 -6.37 -3.78
C GLY A 203 -7.78 -7.77 -3.56
N GLY A 204 -8.35 -8.59 -2.66
CA GLY A 204 -7.77 -9.89 -2.34
C GLY A 204 -7.99 -11.01 -3.36
N LEU A 205 -9.20 -11.10 -3.94
CA LEU A 205 -9.64 -12.34 -4.61
C LEU A 205 -9.01 -12.56 -6.00
N ARG A 206 -8.58 -11.48 -6.69
CA ARG A 206 -8.14 -11.54 -8.10
C ARG A 206 -6.77 -10.94 -8.38
N ARG A 207 -6.00 -10.54 -7.36
CA ARG A 207 -4.68 -9.90 -7.55
C ARG A 207 -3.75 -10.70 -8.47
N LYS A 208 -3.71 -12.03 -8.30
CA LYS A 208 -2.87 -12.92 -9.14
C LYS A 208 -3.24 -12.86 -10.61
N ALA A 209 -4.52 -12.68 -10.95
CA ALA A 209 -4.94 -12.57 -12.34
C ALA A 209 -4.48 -11.24 -12.95
N VAL A 210 -4.59 -10.13 -12.20
CA VAL A 210 -4.08 -8.81 -12.61
C VAL A 210 -2.57 -8.86 -12.83
N VAL A 211 -1.81 -9.43 -11.89
CA VAL A 211 -0.35 -9.56 -12.03
C VAL A 211 0.02 -10.49 -13.18
N GLY A 212 -0.76 -11.55 -13.42
CA GLY A 212 -0.62 -12.44 -14.57
C GLY A 212 -0.78 -11.68 -15.90
N GLN A 213 -1.83 -10.87 -16.03
CA GLN A 213 -2.06 -10.04 -17.20
C GLN A 213 -0.96 -9.00 -17.38
N LEU A 214 -0.50 -8.37 -16.29
CA LEU A 214 0.62 -7.44 -16.33
C LEU A 214 1.89 -8.11 -16.85
N HIS A 215 2.17 -9.35 -16.41
CA HIS A 215 3.31 -10.13 -16.88
C HIS A 215 3.22 -10.39 -18.38
N GLU A 216 2.05 -10.83 -18.86
CA GLU A 216 1.80 -11.06 -20.29
C GLU A 216 1.99 -9.79 -21.13
N VAL A 217 1.39 -8.66 -20.71
CA VAL A 217 1.57 -7.36 -21.38
C VAL A 217 3.04 -6.94 -21.39
N THR A 218 3.78 -7.25 -20.33
CA THR A 218 5.21 -6.94 -20.27
C THR A 218 6.04 -7.81 -21.22
N ASP A 219 5.68 -9.08 -21.43
CA ASP A 219 6.32 -9.92 -22.43
C ASP A 219 6.06 -9.39 -23.84
N LEU A 220 4.85 -8.89 -24.12
CA LEU A 220 4.52 -8.22 -25.39
C LEU A 220 5.32 -6.93 -25.63
N LEU A 221 5.64 -6.19 -24.56
CA LEU A 221 6.50 -5.00 -24.59
C LEU A 221 7.99 -5.32 -24.84
N GLN A 222 8.42 -6.57 -24.67
CA GLN A 222 9.79 -7.00 -25.03
C GLN A 222 9.92 -7.30 -26.53
N GLU A 223 8.80 -7.49 -27.23
CA GLU A 223 8.77 -7.74 -28.66
C GLU A 223 8.79 -6.42 -29.45
N PRO A 224 9.36 -6.39 -30.67
CA PRO A 224 9.35 -5.18 -31.49
C PRO A 224 7.93 -4.78 -31.91
N GLN A 225 7.44 -3.65 -31.38
CA GLN A 225 6.14 -3.06 -31.71
C GLN A 225 6.29 -1.69 -32.40
N PRO A 226 5.33 -1.30 -33.26
CA PRO A 226 5.21 0.08 -33.70
C PRO A 226 5.04 1.04 -32.52
N GLU A 227 5.58 2.26 -32.60
CA GLU A 227 5.55 3.24 -31.50
C GLU A 227 4.14 3.48 -30.95
N SER A 228 3.14 3.61 -31.82
CA SER A 228 1.74 3.79 -31.41
C SER A 228 1.17 2.61 -30.63
N THR A 229 1.56 1.38 -30.98
CA THR A 229 1.22 0.16 -30.26
C THR A 229 1.96 0.11 -28.91
N SER A 230 3.26 0.42 -28.89
CA SER A 230 4.06 0.45 -27.65
C SER A 230 3.49 1.42 -26.62
N ARG A 231 3.11 2.64 -27.03
CA ARG A 231 2.52 3.63 -26.12
C ARG A 231 1.23 3.13 -25.48
N ARG A 232 0.35 2.49 -26.27
CA ARG A 232 -0.89 1.88 -25.76
C ARG A 232 -0.61 0.69 -24.84
N LEU A 233 0.36 -0.17 -25.17
CA LEU A 233 0.78 -1.26 -24.27
C LEU A 233 1.38 -0.74 -22.95
N PHE A 234 2.17 0.33 -22.99
CA PHE A 234 2.65 0.99 -21.76
C PHE A 234 1.51 1.57 -20.93
N LYS A 235 0.45 2.12 -21.56
CA LYS A 235 -0.76 2.56 -20.86
C LYS A 235 -1.46 1.39 -20.16
N VAL A 236 -1.66 0.26 -20.86
CA VAL A 236 -2.22 -0.96 -20.27
C VAL A 236 -1.36 -1.47 -19.12
N ALA A 237 -0.03 -1.51 -19.29
CA ALA A 237 0.89 -1.93 -18.24
C ALA A 237 0.84 -1.00 -17.02
N ALA A 238 0.73 0.32 -17.24
CA ALA A 238 0.60 1.30 -16.17
C ALA A 238 -0.70 1.11 -15.38
N GLU A 239 -1.83 0.94 -16.07
CA GLU A 239 -3.13 0.71 -15.43
C GLU A 239 -3.17 -0.62 -14.65
N LEU A 240 -2.60 -1.70 -15.19
CA LEU A 240 -2.52 -2.99 -14.50
C LEU A 240 -1.55 -2.96 -13.31
N ALA A 241 -0.42 -2.26 -13.43
CA ALA A 241 0.52 -2.07 -12.33
C ALA A 241 -0.07 -1.20 -11.22
N GLU A 242 -0.79 -0.13 -11.57
CA GLU A 242 -1.53 0.69 -10.61
C GLU A 242 -2.54 -0.18 -9.85
N LEU A 243 -3.35 -0.96 -10.57
CA LEU A 243 -4.34 -1.84 -9.96
C LEU A 243 -3.70 -2.92 -9.07
N ALA A 244 -2.59 -3.54 -9.51
CA ALA A 244 -1.84 -4.49 -8.69
C ALA A 244 -1.27 -3.83 -7.41
N GLY A 245 -0.86 -2.56 -7.51
CA GLY A 245 -0.44 -1.73 -6.39
C GLY A 245 -1.59 -1.44 -5.43
N TRP A 246 -2.74 -1.03 -5.96
CA TRP A 246 -3.95 -0.76 -5.19
C TRP A 246 -4.45 -2.00 -4.44
N MET A 247 -4.53 -3.13 -5.12
CA MET A 247 -4.92 -4.41 -4.52
C MET A 247 -3.94 -4.85 -3.42
N SER A 248 -2.64 -4.65 -3.64
CA SER A 248 -1.58 -4.91 -2.65
C SER A 248 -1.73 -4.00 -1.42
N TYR A 249 -2.00 -2.71 -1.63
CA TYR A 249 -2.26 -1.74 -0.57
C TYR A 249 -3.47 -2.15 0.28
N ASP A 250 -4.53 -2.61 -0.37
CA ASP A 250 -5.79 -3.00 0.25
C ASP A 250 -5.71 -4.21 1.17
N VAL A 251 -4.80 -5.15 0.87
CA VAL A 251 -4.52 -6.33 1.69
C VAL A 251 -3.33 -6.13 2.64
N GLY A 252 -2.79 -4.91 2.73
CA GLY A 252 -1.73 -4.55 3.67
C GLY A 252 -0.29 -4.83 3.22
N LEU A 253 -0.07 -5.23 1.96
CA LEU A 253 1.26 -5.45 1.38
C LEU A 253 1.90 -4.12 0.95
N GLN A 254 2.17 -3.25 1.93
CA GLN A 254 2.59 -1.87 1.70
C GLN A 254 3.87 -1.71 0.83
N PRO A 255 4.97 -2.46 1.07
CA PRO A 255 6.16 -2.35 0.21
C PRO A 255 5.90 -2.81 -1.23
N THR A 256 5.11 -3.88 -1.40
CA THR A 256 4.71 -4.39 -2.73
C THR A 256 3.86 -3.37 -3.46
N ALA A 257 2.91 -2.74 -2.77
CA ALA A 257 2.08 -1.68 -3.31
C ALA A 257 2.93 -0.50 -3.83
N GLN A 258 3.87 -0.01 -3.01
CA GLN A 258 4.74 1.09 -3.40
C GLN A 258 5.57 0.75 -4.63
N LYS A 259 6.14 -0.46 -4.70
CA LYS A 259 6.93 -0.89 -5.87
C LYS A 259 6.08 -0.93 -7.14
N TYR A 260 4.85 -1.44 -7.07
CA TYR A 260 3.93 -1.42 -8.21
C TYR A 260 3.53 0.00 -8.64
N PHE A 261 3.25 0.90 -7.69
CA PHE A 261 2.95 2.29 -8.03
C PHE A 261 4.13 2.98 -8.71
N VAL A 262 5.36 2.76 -8.25
CA VAL A 262 6.56 3.28 -8.93
C VAL A 262 6.64 2.75 -10.35
N LEU A 263 6.48 1.44 -10.56
CA LEU A 263 6.50 0.85 -11.91
C LEU A 263 5.37 1.39 -12.80
N ALA A 264 4.18 1.60 -12.23
CA ALA A 264 3.05 2.19 -12.94
C ALA A 264 3.34 3.63 -13.40
N LEU A 265 3.99 4.44 -12.56
CA LEU A 265 4.34 5.82 -12.92
C LEU A 265 5.37 5.86 -14.05
N HIS A 266 6.35 4.96 -14.03
CA HIS A 266 7.31 4.80 -15.13
C HIS A 266 6.60 4.39 -16.43
N ALA A 267 5.72 3.39 -16.38
CA ALA A 267 4.96 2.97 -17.56
C ALA A 267 4.03 4.07 -18.10
N ALA A 268 3.36 4.83 -17.22
CA ALA A 268 2.53 5.97 -17.61
C ALA A 268 3.35 7.07 -18.30
N LYS A 269 4.60 7.28 -17.86
CA LYS A 269 5.54 8.18 -18.53
C LYS A 269 5.86 7.71 -19.95
N GLU A 270 6.20 6.43 -20.13
CA GLU A 270 6.51 5.86 -21.44
C GLU A 270 5.28 5.83 -22.38
N ALA A 271 4.08 5.73 -21.81
CA ALA A 271 2.84 5.89 -22.56
C ALA A 271 2.58 7.35 -23.01
N GLY A 272 3.23 8.33 -22.38
CA GLY A 272 2.93 9.75 -22.53
C GLY A 272 1.60 10.18 -21.88
N ASP A 273 1.04 9.37 -20.98
CA ASP A 273 -0.26 9.60 -20.34
C ASP A 273 -0.05 10.27 -18.96
N ARG A 274 0.08 11.62 -18.99
CA ARG A 274 0.26 12.43 -17.78
C ARG A 274 -0.93 12.39 -16.82
N PRO A 275 -2.21 12.41 -17.28
CA PRO A 275 -3.34 12.21 -16.39
C PRO A 275 -3.26 10.88 -15.62
N LEU A 276 -2.93 9.77 -16.31
CA LEU A 276 -2.73 8.48 -15.64
C LEU A 276 -1.57 8.51 -14.63
N GLY A 277 -0.45 9.15 -14.97
CA GLY A 277 0.65 9.33 -14.02
C GLY A 277 0.25 10.11 -12.76
N SER A 278 -0.59 11.15 -12.91
CA SER A 278 -1.12 11.91 -11.76
C SER A 278 -2.05 11.08 -10.88
N TYR A 279 -2.81 10.15 -11.46
CA TYR A 279 -3.59 9.17 -10.71
C TYR A 279 -2.71 8.23 -9.89
N VAL A 280 -1.65 7.67 -10.49
CA VAL A 280 -0.69 6.83 -9.77
C VAL A 280 -0.08 7.57 -8.58
N LEU A 281 0.34 8.84 -8.77
CA LEU A 281 0.85 9.67 -7.69
C LEU A 281 -0.19 9.92 -6.59
N SER A 282 -1.48 10.03 -6.94
CA SER A 282 -2.57 10.12 -5.96
C SER A 282 -2.73 8.82 -5.14
N SER A 283 -2.55 7.65 -5.75
CA SER A 283 -2.54 6.35 -5.06
C SER A 283 -1.36 6.25 -4.09
N MET A 284 -0.18 6.72 -4.49
CA MET A 284 0.99 6.85 -3.60
C MET A 284 0.72 7.83 -2.46
N SER A 285 0.09 8.98 -2.73
CA SER A 285 -0.29 9.96 -1.70
C SER A 285 -1.21 9.36 -0.64
N ARG A 286 -2.24 8.61 -1.05
CA ARG A 286 -3.12 7.87 -0.12
C ARG A 286 -2.36 6.89 0.74
N GLN A 287 -1.41 6.16 0.16
CA GLN A 287 -0.52 5.28 0.93
C GLN A 287 0.27 6.08 1.97
N MET A 288 0.83 7.24 1.62
CA MET A 288 1.59 8.05 2.56
C MET A 288 0.71 8.62 3.69
N ILE A 289 -0.54 9.02 3.41
CA ILE A 289 -1.51 9.42 4.44
C ILE A 289 -1.79 8.24 5.38
N HIS A 290 -2.02 7.04 4.84
CA HIS A 290 -2.27 5.84 5.64
C HIS A 290 -1.08 5.50 6.56
N LEU A 291 0.14 5.74 6.11
CA LEU A 291 1.37 5.53 6.86
C LEU A 291 1.74 6.68 7.80
N GLY A 292 0.90 7.71 7.93
CA GLY A 292 1.14 8.86 8.82
C GLY A 292 2.24 9.80 8.32
N ARG A 293 2.38 9.94 6.99
CA ARG A 293 3.40 10.75 6.30
C ARG A 293 2.74 11.84 5.43
N PRO A 294 1.98 12.78 6.03
CA PRO A 294 1.18 13.72 5.24
C PRO A 294 2.02 14.74 4.45
N GLU A 295 3.26 15.02 4.85
CA GLU A 295 4.20 15.86 4.10
C GLU A 295 4.55 15.24 2.73
N ASP A 296 4.96 13.96 2.71
CA ASP A 296 5.21 13.24 1.46
C ASP A 296 3.97 13.14 0.59
N ALA A 297 2.82 12.90 1.23
CA ALA A 297 1.54 12.83 0.55
C ALA A 297 1.24 14.13 -0.21
N LEU A 298 1.50 15.27 0.43
CA LEU A 298 1.33 16.59 -0.18
C LEU A 298 2.31 16.82 -1.33
N GLU A 299 3.59 16.48 -1.15
CA GLU A 299 4.60 16.63 -2.21
C GLU A 299 4.26 15.80 -3.46
N LEU A 300 3.77 14.56 -3.28
CA LEU A 300 3.30 13.72 -4.38
C LEU A 300 2.09 14.33 -5.11
N ILE A 301 1.16 14.96 -4.39
CA ILE A 301 -0.01 15.60 -5.00
C ILE A 301 0.37 16.89 -5.73
N HIS A 302 1.27 17.69 -5.19
CA HIS A 302 1.79 18.88 -5.89
C HIS A 302 2.53 18.49 -7.17
N LEU A 303 3.30 17.40 -7.12
CA LEU A 303 3.91 16.82 -8.31
C LEU A 303 2.85 16.40 -9.35
N ALA A 304 1.80 15.70 -8.90
CA ALA A 304 0.70 15.23 -9.74
C ALA A 304 -0.05 16.39 -10.41
N GLN A 305 -0.46 17.39 -9.64
CA GLN A 305 -1.14 18.60 -10.12
C GLN A 305 -0.28 19.35 -11.13
N TYR A 306 1.00 19.59 -10.81
CA TYR A 306 1.90 20.30 -11.72
C TYR A 306 2.11 19.52 -13.03
N GLY A 307 2.29 18.21 -12.96
CA GLY A 307 2.57 17.37 -14.12
C GLY A 307 1.38 17.12 -15.05
N SER A 308 0.14 17.29 -14.58
CA SER A 308 -1.07 17.06 -15.38
C SER A 308 -1.95 18.28 -15.63
N ARG A 309 -1.59 19.48 -15.11
CA ARG A 309 -2.40 20.71 -15.19
C ARG A 309 -2.91 21.09 -16.59
N ASP A 310 -2.14 20.76 -17.64
CA ASP A 310 -2.44 21.17 -19.01
C ASP A 310 -3.24 20.11 -19.80
N CYS A 311 -3.50 18.93 -19.20
CA CYS A 311 -4.09 17.78 -19.92
C CYS A 311 -5.06 16.92 -19.10
N ALA A 312 -5.13 17.06 -17.78
CA ALA A 312 -6.09 16.32 -16.97
C ALA A 312 -7.42 17.07 -16.90
N GLY A 313 -8.51 16.36 -17.18
CA GLY A 313 -9.87 16.91 -17.11
C GLY A 313 -10.34 17.17 -15.66
N PRO A 314 -11.51 17.81 -15.50
CA PRO A 314 -11.98 18.31 -14.21
C PRO A 314 -12.11 17.21 -13.14
N ARG A 315 -12.53 16.00 -13.50
CA ARG A 315 -12.68 14.90 -12.52
C ARG A 315 -11.34 14.48 -11.91
N THR A 316 -10.30 14.40 -12.74
CA THR A 316 -8.93 14.10 -12.27
C THR A 316 -8.41 15.23 -11.39
N GLN A 317 -8.59 16.49 -11.79
CA GLN A 317 -8.14 17.64 -11.00
C GLN A 317 -8.88 17.73 -9.65
N SER A 318 -10.19 17.50 -9.63
CA SER A 318 -10.99 17.45 -8.42
C SER A 318 -10.49 16.38 -7.44
N MET A 319 -10.18 15.17 -7.92
CA MET A 319 -9.57 14.12 -7.10
C MET A 319 -8.24 14.56 -6.48
N LEU A 320 -7.38 15.24 -7.26
CA LEU A 320 -6.10 15.75 -6.75
C LEU A 320 -6.31 16.81 -5.66
N TYR A 321 -7.27 17.73 -5.81
CA TYR A 321 -7.63 18.70 -4.78
C TYR A 321 -8.20 18.04 -3.51
N ALA A 322 -9.02 17.00 -3.65
CA ALA A 322 -9.53 16.24 -2.50
C ALA A 322 -8.38 15.56 -1.72
N MET A 323 -7.38 15.03 -2.42
CA MET A 323 -6.18 14.46 -1.78
C MET A 323 -5.28 15.52 -1.14
N GLU A 324 -5.15 16.70 -1.76
CA GLU A 324 -4.47 17.84 -1.16
C GLU A 324 -5.14 18.28 0.16
N ALA A 325 -6.48 18.36 0.16
CA ALA A 325 -7.26 18.65 1.37
C ALA A 325 -6.98 17.63 2.48
N ARG A 326 -6.92 16.35 2.12
CA ARG A 326 -6.65 15.24 3.03
C ARG A 326 -5.26 15.32 3.66
N ALA A 327 -4.25 15.68 2.86
CA ALA A 327 -2.89 15.91 3.36
C ALA A 327 -2.86 17.10 4.34
N TYR A 328 -3.44 18.26 3.96
CA TYR A 328 -3.51 19.43 4.85
C TYR A 328 -4.27 19.17 6.15
N ALA A 329 -5.34 18.37 6.10
CA ALA A 329 -6.08 17.95 7.29
C ALA A 329 -5.18 17.20 8.29
N ASN A 330 -4.41 16.22 7.81
CA ASN A 330 -3.49 15.42 8.63
C ASN A 330 -2.29 16.24 9.14
N MET A 331 -1.94 17.35 8.48
CA MET A 331 -0.95 18.33 8.97
C MET A 331 -1.52 19.38 9.93
N GLY A 332 -2.83 19.34 10.23
CA GLY A 332 -3.48 20.34 11.09
C GLY A 332 -3.55 21.75 10.47
N GLN A 333 -3.69 21.85 9.15
CA GLN A 333 -3.75 23.12 8.42
C GLN A 333 -5.19 23.44 7.95
N PRO A 334 -6.08 23.93 8.84
CA PRO A 334 -7.52 24.03 8.57
C PRO A 334 -7.86 24.97 7.41
N GLY A 335 -7.18 26.12 7.31
CA GLY A 335 -7.44 27.10 6.24
C GLY A 335 -7.08 26.57 4.85
N ARG A 336 -5.99 25.79 4.74
CA ARG A 336 -5.58 25.17 3.48
C ARG A 336 -6.45 23.97 3.13
N CYS A 337 -6.81 23.15 4.11
CA CYS A 337 -7.77 22.05 3.95
C CYS A 337 -9.10 22.55 3.39
N LYS A 338 -9.73 23.55 4.03
CA LYS A 338 -11.01 24.13 3.56
C LYS A 338 -10.93 24.68 2.14
N ARG A 339 -9.82 25.35 1.80
CA ARG A 339 -9.62 25.87 0.45
C ARG A 339 -9.52 24.74 -0.57
N ALA A 340 -8.75 23.69 -0.29
CA ALA A 340 -8.60 22.55 -1.18
C ALA A 340 -9.91 21.76 -1.34
N VAL A 341 -10.69 21.57 -0.26
CA VAL A 341 -12.06 21.01 -0.33
C VAL A 341 -12.92 21.79 -1.31
N ARG A 342 -12.95 23.11 -1.17
CA ARG A 342 -13.74 23.97 -2.07
C ARG A 342 -13.26 23.88 -3.52
N MET A 343 -11.94 23.87 -3.75
CA MET A 343 -11.40 23.67 -5.10
C MET A 343 -11.82 22.32 -5.69
N ALA A 344 -11.84 21.25 -4.88
CA ALA A 344 -12.30 19.94 -5.33
C ALA A 344 -13.78 19.96 -5.73
N GLU A 345 -14.64 20.61 -4.94
CA GLU A 345 -16.08 20.76 -5.21
C GLU A 345 -16.34 21.61 -6.45
N ASP A 346 -15.74 22.81 -6.51
CA ASP A 346 -15.89 23.75 -7.64
C ASP A 346 -15.42 23.08 -8.95
N THR A 347 -14.28 22.38 -8.93
CA THR A 347 -13.75 21.67 -10.12
C THR A 347 -14.59 20.44 -10.49
N PHE A 348 -15.19 19.74 -9.53
CA PHE A 348 -16.05 18.59 -9.83
C PHE A 348 -17.34 19.02 -10.54
N ALA A 349 -17.87 20.19 -10.18
CA ALA A 349 -19.07 20.73 -10.80
C ALA A 349 -18.90 21.00 -12.31
N GLU A 350 -17.67 21.19 -12.78
CA GLU A 350 -17.34 21.39 -14.20
C GLU A 350 -17.31 20.06 -15.00
N THR A 351 -17.45 18.90 -14.35
CA THR A 351 -17.30 17.60 -15.03
C THR A 351 -18.39 17.31 -16.06
N ASP A 352 -19.61 17.79 -15.85
CA ASP A 352 -20.73 17.60 -16.79
C ASP A 352 -20.61 18.50 -18.04
N GLU A 353 -19.83 19.59 -17.96
CA GLU A 353 -19.60 20.55 -19.04
C GLU A 353 -18.35 20.23 -19.87
N TRP A 354 -17.63 19.16 -19.52
CA TRP A 354 -16.38 18.78 -20.16
C TRP A 354 -16.60 17.95 -21.43
N ASP A 355 -16.03 18.40 -22.55
CA ASP A 355 -16.28 17.81 -23.88
C ASP A 355 -15.65 16.42 -24.06
N GLU A 356 -14.54 16.13 -23.38
CA GLU A 356 -13.83 14.85 -23.55
C GLU A 356 -14.33 13.80 -22.54
N PRO A 357 -14.65 12.57 -22.97
CA PRO A 357 -15.10 11.54 -22.05
C PRO A 357 -13.99 11.14 -21.09
N ASP A 358 -14.34 11.02 -19.81
CA ASP A 358 -13.39 10.56 -18.81
C ASP A 358 -12.87 9.13 -19.11
N PRO A 359 -11.55 8.92 -19.01
CA PRO A 359 -10.96 7.59 -19.02
C PRO A 359 -11.59 6.70 -17.94
N ASP A 360 -11.69 5.40 -18.22
CA ASP A 360 -12.30 4.44 -17.29
C ASP A 360 -11.66 4.46 -15.89
N TRP A 361 -10.33 4.60 -15.83
CA TRP A 361 -9.59 4.58 -14.56
C TRP A 361 -9.95 5.72 -13.59
N ILE A 362 -10.54 6.84 -14.03
CA ILE A 362 -10.94 7.94 -13.14
C ILE A 362 -12.42 7.85 -12.73
N ARG A 363 -13.22 6.98 -13.36
CA ARG A 363 -14.67 6.92 -13.11
C ARG A 363 -15.06 6.52 -11.69
N PHE A 364 -14.14 5.89 -10.94
CA PHE A 364 -14.36 5.60 -9.51
C PHE A 364 -14.54 6.88 -8.68
N PHE A 365 -13.95 8.02 -9.12
CA PHE A 365 -14.07 9.29 -8.42
C PHE A 365 -15.41 9.96 -8.77
N SER A 366 -16.48 9.41 -8.18
CA SER A 366 -17.85 9.87 -8.32
C SER A 366 -18.19 10.97 -7.31
N GLU A 367 -19.42 11.52 -7.40
CA GLU A 367 -19.98 12.43 -6.39
C GLU A 367 -19.88 11.83 -4.98
N ALA A 368 -20.14 10.52 -4.84
CA ALA A 368 -20.05 9.80 -3.58
C ALA A 368 -18.61 9.77 -3.03
N GLU A 369 -17.63 9.54 -3.90
CA GLU A 369 -16.21 9.50 -3.52
C GLU A 369 -15.70 10.91 -3.14
N LEU A 370 -16.12 11.96 -3.86
CA LEU A 370 -15.82 13.35 -3.50
C LEU A 370 -16.32 13.68 -2.09
N TYR A 371 -17.60 13.40 -1.81
CA TYR A 371 -18.18 13.62 -0.49
C TYR A 371 -17.48 12.83 0.60
N GLY A 372 -17.14 11.56 0.33
CA GLY A 372 -16.39 10.71 1.24
C GLY A 372 -15.02 11.29 1.57
N GLU A 373 -14.26 11.75 0.56
CA GLU A 373 -12.93 12.32 0.77
C GLU A 373 -12.93 13.68 1.47
N ASN A 374 -13.85 14.57 1.11
CA ASN A 374 -14.00 15.86 1.77
C ASN A 374 -14.44 15.69 3.22
N SER A 375 -15.37 14.77 3.49
CA SER A 375 -15.75 14.42 4.86
C SER A 375 -14.56 13.87 5.64
N HIS A 376 -13.82 12.94 5.06
CA HIS A 376 -12.66 12.39 5.73
C HIS A 376 -11.59 13.44 6.05
N SER A 377 -11.43 14.46 5.20
CA SER A 377 -10.55 15.59 5.46
C SER A 377 -10.99 16.37 6.70
N PHE A 378 -12.29 16.67 6.85
CA PHE A 378 -12.78 17.33 8.07
C PHE A 378 -12.72 16.43 9.31
N ARG A 379 -12.98 15.13 9.17
CA ARG A 379 -12.84 14.15 10.26
C ARG A 379 -11.39 14.07 10.75
N ASP A 380 -10.43 13.96 9.84
CA ASP A 380 -9.01 13.86 10.20
C ASP A 380 -8.52 15.17 10.83
N LEU A 381 -8.98 16.32 10.33
CA LEU A 381 -8.74 17.62 10.94
C LEU A 381 -9.36 17.72 12.34
N ALA A 382 -10.54 17.14 12.57
CA ALA A 382 -11.15 17.05 13.89
C ALA A 382 -10.22 16.33 14.86
N TYR A 383 -9.67 15.16 14.47
CA TYR A 383 -8.72 14.41 15.30
C TYR A 383 -7.45 15.20 15.62
N VAL A 384 -6.80 15.78 14.61
CA VAL A 384 -5.56 16.55 14.79
C VAL A 384 -5.80 17.79 15.65
N ALA A 385 -6.96 18.43 15.54
CA ALA A 385 -7.36 19.58 16.36
C ALA A 385 -7.97 19.20 17.72
N GLY A 386 -7.61 18.05 18.29
CA GLY A 386 -8.05 17.65 19.63
C GLY A 386 -9.52 17.21 19.70
N ARG A 387 -10.00 16.52 18.65
CA ARG A 387 -11.40 16.06 18.49
C ARG A 387 -12.42 17.20 18.45
N SER A 388 -12.13 18.22 17.64
CA SER A 388 -12.97 19.42 17.54
C SER A 388 -14.39 19.10 17.02
N PRO A 389 -15.46 19.42 17.78
CA PRO A 389 -16.84 19.22 17.33
C PRO A 389 -17.19 20.08 16.11
N ALA A 390 -16.54 21.23 15.94
CA ALA A 390 -16.76 22.11 14.80
C ALA A 390 -16.38 21.44 13.48
N TYR A 391 -15.27 20.70 13.44
CA TYR A 391 -14.85 19.96 12.24
C TYR A 391 -15.66 18.67 12.06
N ALA A 392 -16.04 17.99 13.15
CA ALA A 392 -16.96 16.86 13.07
C ALA A 392 -18.32 17.26 12.44
N SER A 393 -18.82 18.46 12.79
CA SER A 393 -20.05 19.02 12.22
C SER A 393 -19.94 19.37 10.73
N LEU A 394 -18.73 19.63 10.22
CA LEU A 394 -18.49 19.78 8.78
C LEU A 394 -18.38 18.42 8.08
N ALA A 395 -17.88 17.40 8.77
CA ALA A 395 -17.70 16.06 8.23
C ALA A 395 -19.03 15.29 8.08
N GLU A 396 -19.96 15.42 9.04
CA GLU A 396 -21.24 14.71 9.08
C GLU A 396 -22.05 14.83 7.78
N PRO A 397 -22.39 16.02 7.27
CA PRO A 397 -23.33 16.12 6.16
C PRO A 397 -22.72 15.54 4.87
N LEU A 398 -21.42 15.69 4.69
CA LEU A 398 -20.67 15.12 3.58
C LEU A 398 -20.61 13.59 3.68
N MET A 399 -20.31 13.04 4.87
CA MET A 399 -20.25 11.59 5.05
C MET A 399 -21.63 10.94 4.86
N ARG A 400 -22.67 11.54 5.41
CA ARG A 400 -24.05 11.08 5.23
C ARG A 400 -24.40 10.99 3.75
N ARG A 401 -24.10 12.05 2.98
CA ARG A 401 -24.33 12.05 1.53
C ARG A 401 -23.54 10.97 0.81
N ALA A 402 -22.27 10.75 1.17
CA ALA A 402 -21.47 9.67 0.62
C ALA A 402 -22.08 8.29 0.91
N VAL A 403 -22.51 8.04 2.15
CA VAL A 403 -23.18 6.79 2.56
C VAL A 403 -24.49 6.57 1.81
N GLU A 404 -25.32 7.61 1.67
CA GLU A 404 -26.58 7.56 0.92
C GLU A 404 -26.35 7.17 -0.55
N LEU A 405 -25.37 7.81 -1.21
CA LEU A 405 -25.04 7.53 -2.61
C LEU A 405 -24.48 6.12 -2.79
N PHE A 406 -23.55 5.69 -1.93
CA PHE A 406 -22.99 4.34 -2.00
C PHE A 406 -23.99 3.24 -1.60
N ALA A 407 -25.02 3.55 -0.80
CA ALA A 407 -26.07 2.58 -0.49
C ALA A 407 -26.89 2.18 -1.72
N GLY A 408 -27.00 3.06 -2.71
CA GLY A 408 -27.63 2.78 -4.01
C GLY A 408 -26.69 2.13 -5.03
N ASP A 409 -25.40 2.01 -4.70
CA ASP A 409 -24.35 1.52 -5.59
C ASP A 409 -24.02 0.05 -5.30
N GLY A 410 -24.47 -0.83 -6.18
CA GLY A 410 -24.20 -2.27 -6.08
C GLY A 410 -22.75 -2.66 -6.34
N ASP A 411 -21.99 -1.81 -7.05
CA ASP A 411 -20.67 -2.14 -7.58
C ASP A 411 -19.54 -1.75 -6.64
N HIS A 412 -19.70 -0.72 -5.79
CA HIS A 412 -18.64 -0.21 -4.92
C HIS A 412 -18.80 -0.61 -3.44
N GLN A 413 -19.03 -1.89 -3.17
CA GLN A 413 -19.27 -2.42 -1.81
C GLN A 413 -18.16 -2.07 -0.82
N ARG A 414 -16.88 -2.11 -1.25
CA ARG A 414 -15.75 -1.73 -0.38
C ARG A 414 -15.82 -0.27 0.05
N SER A 415 -16.10 0.63 -0.88
CA SER A 415 -16.24 2.07 -0.59
C SER A 415 -17.45 2.31 0.31
N TYR A 416 -18.56 1.62 0.09
CA TYR A 416 -19.72 1.69 0.98
C TYR A 416 -19.37 1.35 2.43
N VAL A 417 -18.70 0.22 2.66
CA VAL A 417 -18.29 -0.20 4.00
C VAL A 417 -17.34 0.81 4.63
N LEU A 418 -16.35 1.32 3.89
CA LEU A 418 -15.42 2.33 4.41
C LEU A 418 -16.12 3.63 4.80
N ASN A 419 -17.13 4.07 4.05
CA ASN A 419 -17.92 5.26 4.37
C ASN A 419 -18.88 5.03 5.55
N LEU A 420 -19.47 3.83 5.71
CA LEU A 420 -20.21 3.47 6.94
C LEU A 420 -19.33 3.58 8.19
N ILE A 421 -18.10 3.06 8.13
CA ILE A 421 -17.12 3.18 9.21
C ILE A 421 -16.71 4.65 9.41
N GLY A 422 -16.57 5.38 8.30
CA GLY A 422 -16.33 6.83 8.30
C GLY A 422 -17.41 7.58 9.09
N MET A 423 -18.68 7.28 8.83
CA MET A 423 -19.84 7.86 9.52
C MET A 423 -19.88 7.48 10.99
N ALA A 424 -19.64 6.20 11.32
CA ALA A 424 -19.53 5.76 12.71
C ALA A 424 -18.45 6.55 13.46
N THR A 425 -17.29 6.78 12.82
CA THR A 425 -16.21 7.58 13.38
C THR A 425 -16.62 9.05 13.60
N VAL A 426 -17.42 9.63 12.69
CA VAL A 426 -17.94 11.00 12.85
C VAL A 426 -18.89 11.09 14.04
N HIS A 427 -19.79 10.14 14.22
CA HIS A 427 -20.67 10.09 15.41
C HIS A 427 -19.88 9.95 16.72
N LEU A 428 -18.81 9.15 16.76
CA LEU A 428 -17.92 9.11 17.94
C LEU A 428 -17.29 10.48 18.25
N LEU A 429 -16.89 11.23 17.22
CA LEU A 429 -16.37 12.59 17.40
C LEU A 429 -17.45 13.57 17.89
N GLN A 430 -18.72 13.33 17.54
CA GLN A 430 -19.88 14.09 18.01
C GLN A 430 -20.40 13.66 19.38
N ARG A 431 -19.77 12.66 20.02
CA ARG A 431 -20.21 12.05 21.29
C ARG A 431 -21.56 11.33 21.18
N GLU A 432 -21.80 10.69 20.05
CA GLU A 432 -23.00 9.91 19.73
C GLU A 432 -22.65 8.41 19.56
N PRO A 433 -22.23 7.72 20.64
CA PRO A 433 -21.75 6.34 20.56
C PRO A 433 -22.82 5.35 20.10
N GLU A 434 -24.09 5.59 20.40
CA GLU A 434 -25.22 4.73 20.00
C GLU A 434 -25.41 4.72 18.48
N GLN A 435 -25.31 5.89 17.83
CA GLN A 435 -25.37 6.00 16.37
C GLN A 435 -24.12 5.36 15.74
N SER A 436 -22.96 5.54 16.36
CA SER A 436 -21.73 4.88 15.92
C SER A 436 -21.85 3.36 15.96
N THR A 437 -22.40 2.77 17.01
CA THR A 437 -22.48 1.30 17.15
C THR A 437 -23.44 0.69 16.12
N VAL A 438 -24.52 1.39 15.76
CA VAL A 438 -25.44 0.99 14.68
C VAL A 438 -24.70 0.93 13.34
N LEU A 439 -23.96 1.98 12.98
CA LEU A 439 -23.24 2.05 11.71
C LEU A 439 -22.04 1.10 11.66
N ALA A 440 -21.30 0.96 12.76
CA ALA A 440 -20.20 0.00 12.87
C ALA A 440 -20.69 -1.45 12.76
N THR A 441 -21.85 -1.75 13.37
CA THR A 441 -22.56 -3.02 13.21
C THR A 441 -22.92 -3.30 11.76
N GLN A 442 -23.50 -2.31 11.07
CA GLN A 442 -23.84 -2.45 9.66
C GLN A 442 -22.58 -2.66 8.81
N ALA A 443 -21.52 -1.91 9.07
CA ALA A 443 -20.24 -2.07 8.41
C ALA A 443 -19.66 -3.48 8.60
N MET A 444 -19.72 -4.07 9.81
CA MET A 444 -19.27 -5.44 10.04
C MET A 444 -20.05 -6.49 9.24
N LYS A 445 -21.37 -6.32 9.14
CA LYS A 445 -22.22 -7.20 8.34
C LYS A 445 -21.84 -7.16 6.86
N GLU A 446 -21.65 -5.95 6.33
CA GLU A 446 -21.29 -5.74 4.93
C GLU A 446 -19.82 -6.11 4.64
N ALA A 447 -18.93 -5.95 5.63
CA ALA A 447 -17.52 -6.33 5.53
C ALA A 447 -17.32 -7.83 5.20
N LYS A 448 -18.25 -8.70 5.61
CA LYS A 448 -18.20 -10.14 5.28
C LYS A 448 -18.28 -10.42 3.77
N LYS A 449 -18.76 -9.47 2.98
CA LYS A 449 -18.89 -9.60 1.52
C LYS A 449 -17.64 -9.15 0.77
N VAL A 450 -16.68 -8.51 1.45
CA VAL A 450 -15.49 -7.93 0.83
C VAL A 450 -14.21 -8.49 1.45
N ARG A 451 -13.15 -8.66 0.66
CA ARG A 451 -11.82 -9.06 1.16
C ARG A 451 -10.90 -7.85 1.20
N SER A 452 -10.88 -7.14 2.32
CA SER A 452 -10.05 -5.93 2.51
C SER A 452 -9.51 -5.84 3.93
N GLU A 453 -8.19 -5.84 4.08
CA GLU A 453 -7.57 -5.68 5.40
C GLU A 453 -7.67 -4.23 5.89
N ARG A 454 -7.74 -3.28 4.96
CA ARG A 454 -8.03 -1.87 5.26
C ARG A 454 -9.39 -1.70 5.95
N VAL A 455 -10.42 -2.40 5.47
CA VAL A 455 -11.75 -2.43 6.11
C VAL A 455 -11.64 -3.00 7.53
N ASN A 456 -11.05 -4.18 7.69
CA ASN A 456 -10.87 -4.83 9.00
C ASN A 456 -10.15 -3.92 10.00
N THR A 457 -9.02 -3.34 9.57
CA THR A 457 -8.22 -2.41 10.39
C THR A 457 -9.05 -1.20 10.80
N ARG A 458 -9.87 -0.65 9.90
CA ARG A 458 -10.67 0.55 10.20
C ARG A 458 -11.84 0.25 11.14
N ILE A 459 -12.49 -0.91 11.00
CA ILE A 459 -13.52 -1.36 11.95
C ILE A 459 -12.90 -1.47 13.34
N ARG A 460 -11.80 -2.22 13.49
CA ARG A 460 -11.13 -2.40 14.79
C ARG A 460 -10.75 -1.06 15.42
N LYS A 461 -10.08 -0.17 14.69
CA LYS A 461 -9.73 1.19 15.19
C LYS A 461 -10.93 2.01 15.65
N THR A 462 -12.09 1.84 14.99
CA THR A 462 -13.33 2.54 15.35
C THR A 462 -13.91 1.96 16.64
N VAL A 463 -13.96 0.64 16.76
CA VAL A 463 -14.40 -0.05 17.98
C VAL A 463 -13.46 0.26 19.16
N ASP A 464 -12.14 0.19 18.96
CA ASP A 464 -11.15 0.56 19.99
C ASP A 464 -11.34 2.00 20.48
N SER A 465 -11.68 2.92 19.57
CA SER A 465 -11.98 4.30 19.93
C SER A 465 -13.28 4.42 20.72
N ALA A 466 -14.31 3.68 20.35
CA ALA A 466 -15.56 3.62 21.10
C ALA A 466 -15.34 3.05 22.52
N VAL A 467 -14.59 1.95 22.65
CA VAL A 467 -14.27 1.32 23.94
C VAL A 467 -13.48 2.27 24.84
N ARG A 468 -12.44 2.92 24.29
CA ARG A 468 -11.59 3.85 25.07
C ARG A 468 -12.41 5.00 25.67
N ASP A 469 -13.36 5.53 24.91
CA ASP A 469 -14.05 6.77 25.28
C ASP A 469 -15.44 6.52 25.91
N PHE A 470 -16.04 5.34 25.70
CA PHE A 470 -17.43 5.01 26.05
C PHE A 470 -17.63 3.53 26.47
N GLY A 471 -16.59 2.83 26.92
CA GLY A 471 -16.62 1.37 27.18
C GLY A 471 -17.60 0.88 28.27
N GLU A 472 -18.20 1.78 29.05
CA GLU A 472 -19.23 1.42 30.04
C GLU A 472 -20.65 1.32 29.43
N LEU A 473 -20.85 1.79 28.19
CA LEU A 473 -22.14 1.72 27.51
C LEU A 473 -22.40 0.30 27.00
N SER A 474 -23.61 -0.21 27.24
CA SER A 474 -24.05 -1.54 26.80
C SER A 474 -23.83 -1.77 25.30
N GLU A 475 -24.15 -0.77 24.49
CA GLU A 475 -24.06 -0.80 23.04
C GLU A 475 -22.61 -0.97 22.56
N VAL A 476 -21.64 -0.41 23.30
CA VAL A 476 -20.21 -0.52 22.99
C VAL A 476 -19.64 -1.86 23.44
N VAL A 477 -20.13 -2.38 24.57
CA VAL A 477 -19.81 -3.74 25.03
C VAL A 477 -20.31 -4.76 24.00
N ASP A 478 -21.58 -4.68 23.60
CA ASP A 478 -22.19 -5.54 22.59
C ASP A 478 -21.44 -5.47 21.25
N LEU A 479 -21.03 -4.25 20.83
CA LEU A 479 -20.24 -4.04 19.61
C LEU A 479 -18.89 -4.79 19.67
N THR A 480 -18.24 -4.79 20.84
CA THR A 480 -16.93 -5.43 21.06
C THR A 480 -17.05 -6.96 21.06
N GLU A 481 -18.09 -7.49 21.70
CA GLU A 481 -18.40 -8.93 21.65
C GLU A 481 -18.64 -9.39 20.21
N ARG A 482 -19.42 -8.61 19.46
CA ARG A 482 -19.69 -8.88 18.04
C ARG A 482 -18.45 -8.80 17.17
N LEU A 483 -17.56 -7.82 17.39
CA LEU A 483 -16.29 -7.72 16.68
C LEU A 483 -15.47 -9.01 16.82
N THR A 484 -15.41 -9.55 18.04
CA THR A 484 -14.68 -10.78 18.36
C THR A 484 -15.24 -11.99 17.61
N VAL A 485 -16.57 -12.06 17.45
CA VAL A 485 -17.25 -13.16 16.75
C VAL A 485 -17.19 -13.00 15.22
N GLU A 486 -17.42 -11.79 14.72
CA GLU A 486 -17.62 -11.52 13.29
C GLU A 486 -16.30 -11.25 12.54
N LEU A 487 -15.26 -10.76 13.22
CA LEU A 487 -13.93 -10.43 12.66
C LEU A 487 -12.78 -10.84 13.61
N PRO A 488 -12.65 -12.14 13.94
CA PRO A 488 -11.61 -12.62 14.86
C PRO A 488 -10.20 -12.22 14.40
N GLU A 489 -9.28 -11.99 15.35
CA GLU A 489 -7.90 -11.55 15.07
C GLU A 489 -7.12 -12.53 14.18
N THR A 490 -7.51 -13.80 14.20
CA THR A 490 -6.99 -14.84 13.30
C THR A 490 -8.10 -15.29 12.38
N ALA A 491 -8.00 -14.96 11.10
CA ALA A 491 -8.69 -15.74 10.08
C ALA A 491 -8.14 -17.17 10.19
N GLU A 492 -8.95 -18.13 10.63
CA GLU A 492 -8.64 -19.54 10.40
C GLU A 492 -8.48 -19.69 8.89
N ALA A 493 -7.24 -19.90 8.45
CA ALA A 493 -6.93 -20.18 7.07
C ALA A 493 -7.58 -21.51 6.70
N VAL A 494 -8.72 -21.46 6.01
CA VAL A 494 -9.30 -22.58 5.27
C VAL A 494 -8.74 -22.60 3.86
#